data_AF-A0A8H6DYT5-F1
#
_entry.id   AF-A0A8H6DYT5-F1
#
_cell.length_a   1.000
_cell.length_b   1.000
_cell.length_c   1.000
_cell.angle_alpha   90.00
_cell.angle_beta   90.00
_cell.angle_gamma   90.00
#
_symmetry.space_group_name_H-M   'P 1'
#
loop_
_entity.id
_entity.type
_entity.pdbx_description
1 polymer ?
#
loop_
_entity_poly.entity_id
_entity_poly.type
_entity_poly.pdbx_seq_one_letter_code
_entity_poly.pdbx_strand_id
1 'polypeptide(L)'
;MPLSVGDVVWSNTDITWRDRTLRTVLSNALILMTAIACVVLVALAGLLSKIIYITQAVSWLSWISELPESLLGPLQGVLSPVLVAVLMKGFVSVVEYLVRKQGICFKSQIDLKIQDHYFCFLFVQVTLVVSLAAGLTAIANEIARGALLAATLAKNLPKASNYFLSYLLLQALSTDRLLGKFVLGPIFDKSVTQMVIRRRGPDLQWGTFVPVFTNLSCIGLLYGIISPIILPFQVLTIGLFWVIYSHSRVLLTEHDHGGLFYPKALKHLLASLYLAQVCLAALFFLVRDLQGSARCIGQACVMVFATGLTAVYHSLLCRAFNPLLSFSPTALKDALARDTLAKDATPSPPFLHEALTSTLVVRMPSDDHGLGSARALQLREELKGVTVSDMDAVVTTSASNMVYAAIADA
;
A
#
# COMPACT_ATOMS: atom_id res chain seq x y z
N MET A 1 14.27 6.96 -5.89
CA MET A 1 14.62 8.38 -5.69
C MET A 1 14.08 8.79 -4.34
N PRO A 2 14.75 9.70 -3.60
CA PRO A 2 14.18 10.26 -2.38
C PRO A 2 12.90 11.01 -2.74
N LEU A 3 11.82 10.71 -2.04
CA LEU A 3 10.54 11.40 -2.21
C LEU A 3 10.50 12.72 -1.42
N SER A 4 11.29 12.81 -0.34
CA SER A 4 11.47 14.01 0.47
C SER A 4 12.81 13.98 1.20
N VAL A 5 13.26 15.12 1.74
CA VAL A 5 14.49 15.21 2.57
C VAL A 5 14.38 14.34 3.83
N GLY A 6 13.17 14.21 4.40
CA GLY A 6 12.90 13.37 5.57
C GLY A 6 12.91 11.86 5.30
N ASP A 7 12.87 11.45 4.02
CA ASP A 7 12.97 10.03 3.60
C ASP A 7 14.42 9.52 3.62
N VAL A 8 15.41 10.42 3.62
CA VAL A 8 16.82 10.04 3.57
C VAL A 8 17.32 9.61 4.95
N VAL A 9 17.93 8.43 5.00
CA VAL A 9 18.65 7.92 6.17
C VAL A 9 20.12 8.27 6.02
N TRP A 10 20.50 9.43 6.56
CA TRP A 10 21.86 9.98 6.45
C TRP A 10 22.94 9.06 7.03
N SER A 11 22.63 8.25 8.04
CA SER A 11 23.60 7.28 8.59
C SER A 11 24.01 6.17 7.61
N ASN A 12 23.27 6.00 6.50
CA ASN A 12 23.51 4.93 5.53
C ASN A 12 24.14 5.43 4.22
N THR A 13 24.40 6.73 4.07
CA THR A 13 24.96 7.31 2.83
C THR A 13 26.41 6.91 2.62
N ASP A 14 27.18 6.78 3.71
CA ASP A 14 28.65 6.62 3.65
C ASP A 14 29.08 5.16 3.52
N ILE A 15 28.13 4.24 3.34
CA ILE A 15 28.40 2.80 3.27
C ILE A 15 28.87 2.41 1.86
N THR A 16 30.05 1.79 1.78
CA THR A 16 30.61 1.23 0.54
C THR A 16 29.70 0.17 -0.08
N TRP A 17 29.66 0.09 -1.42
CA TRP A 17 28.82 -0.87 -2.14
C TRP A 17 29.09 -2.34 -1.77
N ARG A 18 30.34 -2.72 -1.50
CA ARG A 18 30.73 -4.08 -1.09
C ARG A 18 30.12 -4.44 0.27
N ASP A 19 30.29 -3.55 1.25
CA ASP A 19 29.73 -3.73 2.59
C ASP A 19 28.21 -3.76 2.56
N ARG A 20 27.57 -2.93 1.74
CA ARG A 20 26.12 -2.94 1.55
C ARG A 20 25.63 -4.28 0.99
N THR A 21 26.31 -4.82 -0.03
CA THR A 21 25.96 -6.13 -0.59
C THR A 21 26.12 -7.24 0.45
N LEU A 22 27.24 -7.27 1.18
CA LEU A 22 27.50 -8.26 2.22
C LEU A 22 26.44 -8.20 3.33
N ARG A 23 26.13 -7.00 3.84
CA ARG A 23 25.08 -6.79 4.86
C ARG A 23 23.70 -7.20 4.35
N THR A 24 23.39 -6.96 3.08
CA THR A 24 22.12 -7.34 2.47
C THR A 24 22.00 -8.86 2.38
N VAL A 25 23.03 -9.56 1.90
CA VAL A 25 23.04 -11.03 1.80
C VAL A 25 22.94 -11.66 3.19
N LEU A 26 23.74 -11.18 4.15
CA LEU A 26 23.72 -11.68 5.53
C LEU A 26 22.36 -11.45 6.20
N SER A 27 21.79 -10.25 6.05
CA SER A 27 20.46 -9.91 6.58
C SER A 27 19.37 -10.81 5.98
N ASN A 28 19.36 -11.00 4.66
CA ASN A 28 18.39 -11.87 3.99
C ASN A 28 18.53 -13.33 4.45
N ALA A 29 19.76 -13.82 4.62
CA ALA A 29 20.02 -15.18 5.13
C ALA A 29 19.51 -15.34 6.58
N LEU A 30 19.75 -14.35 7.44
CA LEU A 30 19.24 -14.35 8.83
C LEU A 30 17.71 -14.25 8.87
N ILE A 31 17.08 -13.47 8.00
CA ILE A 31 15.62 -13.40 7.89
C ILE A 31 15.05 -14.78 7.50
N LEU A 32 15.66 -15.43 6.51
CA LEU A 32 15.25 -16.77 6.07
C LEU A 32 15.42 -17.81 7.20
N MET A 33 16.55 -17.80 7.89
CA MET A 33 16.81 -18.68 9.04
C MET A 33 15.79 -18.45 10.15
N THR A 34 15.49 -17.18 10.46
CA THR A 34 14.48 -16.80 11.46
C THR A 34 13.08 -17.26 11.05
N ALA A 35 12.73 -17.14 9.76
CA ALA A 35 11.44 -17.58 9.25
C ALA A 35 11.27 -19.10 9.41
N ILE A 36 12.29 -19.89 9.06
CA ILE A 36 12.29 -21.35 9.23
C ILE A 36 12.19 -21.72 10.71
N ALA A 37 12.97 -21.08 11.58
CA ALA A 37 12.88 -21.30 13.02
C ALA A 37 11.49 -20.98 13.58
N CYS A 38 10.84 -19.92 13.08
CA CYS A 38 9.50 -19.55 13.49
C CYS A 38 8.44 -20.60 13.11
N VAL A 39 8.57 -21.24 11.93
CA VAL A 39 7.68 -22.35 11.53
C VAL A 39 7.72 -23.47 12.58
N VAL A 40 8.92 -23.86 13.02
CA VAL A 40 9.13 -24.90 14.04
C VAL A 40 8.57 -24.45 15.40
N LEU A 41 8.80 -23.21 15.80
CA LEU A 41 8.29 -22.66 17.07
C LEU A 41 6.76 -22.60 17.10
N VAL A 42 6.11 -22.24 16.00
CA VAL A 42 4.65 -22.24 15.90
C VAL A 42 4.10 -23.67 15.96
N ALA A 43 4.77 -24.63 15.30
CA ALA A 43 4.39 -26.04 15.42
C ALA A 43 4.50 -26.54 16.87
N LEU A 44 5.57 -26.17 17.58
CA LEU A 44 5.76 -26.46 19.00
C LEU A 44 4.67 -25.79 19.87
N ALA A 45 4.31 -24.54 19.59
CA ALA A 45 3.23 -23.83 20.28
C ALA A 45 1.85 -24.49 20.05
N GLY A 46 1.63 -25.07 18.86
CA GLY A 46 0.46 -25.90 18.56
C GLY A 46 0.44 -27.21 19.35
N LEU A 47 1.60 -27.84 19.55
CA LEU A 47 1.74 -29.04 20.39
C LEU A 47 1.56 -28.73 21.89
N LEU A 48 2.05 -27.58 22.36
CA LEU A 48 1.83 -27.09 23.73
C LEU A 48 0.35 -26.95 24.08
N SER A 49 -0.50 -26.68 23.09
CA SER A 49 -1.96 -26.68 23.26
C SER A 49 -2.55 -28.07 23.60
N LYS A 50 -1.76 -29.15 23.56
CA LYS A 50 -2.12 -30.52 23.95
C LYS A 50 -1.29 -30.97 25.17
N ILE A 51 -1.49 -30.30 26.30
CA ILE A 51 -0.63 -30.35 27.49
C ILE A 51 -0.44 -31.76 28.09
N ILE A 52 -1.46 -32.63 27.93
CA ILE A 52 -1.46 -34.03 28.39
C ILE A 52 -0.31 -34.85 27.78
N TYR A 53 0.15 -34.49 26.57
CA TYR A 53 1.24 -35.20 25.90
C TYR A 53 2.64 -34.67 26.28
N ILE A 54 2.75 -33.43 26.79
CA ILE A 54 4.03 -32.83 27.16
C ILE A 54 4.40 -33.14 28.62
N THR A 55 3.44 -33.26 29.52
CA THR A 55 3.70 -33.73 30.90
C THR A 55 4.27 -35.15 30.94
N GLN A 56 4.04 -35.97 29.90
CA GLN A 56 4.71 -37.26 29.73
C GLN A 56 6.11 -37.16 29.08
N ALA A 57 6.40 -36.10 28.32
CA ALA A 57 7.64 -35.96 27.53
C ALA A 57 8.73 -35.11 28.19
N VAL A 58 8.37 -34.15 29.06
CA VAL A 58 9.31 -33.24 29.73
C VAL A 58 9.06 -33.25 31.23
N SER A 59 9.87 -33.99 31.97
CA SER A 59 9.73 -34.21 33.42
C SER A 59 9.82 -32.93 34.26
N TRP A 60 10.52 -31.89 33.79
CA TRP A 60 10.57 -30.57 34.44
C TRP A 60 9.20 -29.86 34.48
N LEU A 61 8.26 -30.20 33.59
CA LEU A 61 6.95 -29.55 33.49
C LEU A 61 5.87 -30.24 34.36
N SER A 62 6.23 -31.20 35.20
CA SER A 62 5.30 -31.95 36.07
C SER A 62 4.52 -31.07 37.05
N TRP A 63 5.09 -29.93 37.48
CA TRP A 63 4.42 -28.95 38.35
C TRP A 63 3.11 -28.40 37.75
N ILE A 64 2.95 -28.43 36.43
CA ILE A 64 1.73 -28.00 35.74
C ILE A 64 0.59 -29.03 35.86
N SER A 65 0.92 -30.28 36.17
CA SER A 65 -0.07 -31.34 36.43
C SER A 65 -0.67 -31.31 37.84
N GLU A 66 -0.06 -30.54 38.76
CA GLU A 66 -0.56 -30.34 40.14
C GLU A 66 -1.59 -29.20 40.24
N LEU A 67 -1.85 -28.48 39.15
CA LEU A 67 -2.84 -27.41 39.10
C LEU A 67 -4.27 -27.98 38.97
N PRO A 68 -5.26 -27.41 39.66
CA PRO A 68 -6.65 -27.85 39.56
C PRO A 68 -7.18 -27.70 38.13
N GLU A 69 -7.97 -28.67 37.66
CA GLU A 69 -8.48 -28.77 36.28
C GLU A 69 -9.23 -27.50 35.80
N SER A 70 -9.82 -26.76 36.72
CA SER A 70 -10.50 -25.48 36.47
C SER A 70 -9.58 -24.34 36.01
N LEU A 71 -8.30 -24.35 36.41
CA LEU A 71 -7.29 -23.37 35.97
C LEU A 71 -6.48 -23.87 34.77
N LEU A 72 -6.37 -25.19 34.60
CA LEU A 72 -5.59 -25.80 33.53
C LEU A 72 -6.23 -25.60 32.15
N GLY A 73 -7.55 -25.71 32.05
CA GLY A 73 -8.30 -25.51 30.80
C GLY A 73 -8.14 -24.11 30.19
N PRO A 74 -8.41 -23.02 30.94
CA PRO A 74 -8.24 -21.65 30.45
C PRO A 74 -6.77 -21.33 30.15
N LEU A 75 -5.83 -21.78 30.98
CA LEU A 75 -4.41 -21.54 30.77
C LEU A 75 -3.93 -22.21 29.48
N GLN A 76 -4.36 -23.45 29.20
CA GLN A 76 -4.01 -24.18 27.99
C GLN A 76 -4.65 -23.55 26.73
N GLY A 77 -5.88 -23.05 26.83
CA GLY A 77 -6.57 -22.39 25.73
C GLY A 77 -6.05 -20.99 25.39
N VAL A 78 -5.55 -20.24 26.38
CA VAL A 78 -5.06 -18.86 26.19
C VAL A 78 -3.55 -18.80 25.93
N LEU A 79 -2.76 -19.69 26.54
CA LEU A 79 -1.30 -19.65 26.45
C LEU A 79 -0.79 -19.89 25.02
N SER A 80 -1.38 -20.84 24.28
CA SER A 80 -0.95 -21.14 22.90
C SER A 80 -1.21 -19.95 21.95
N PRO A 81 -2.41 -19.34 21.89
CA PRO A 81 -2.63 -18.12 21.12
C PRO A 81 -1.75 -16.94 21.53
N VAL A 82 -1.54 -16.73 22.83
CA VAL A 82 -0.66 -15.65 23.32
C VAL A 82 0.79 -15.88 22.90
N LEU A 83 1.29 -17.11 23.01
CA LEU A 83 2.64 -17.47 22.58
C LEU A 83 2.80 -17.23 21.07
N VAL A 84 1.83 -17.64 20.26
CA VAL A 84 1.83 -17.38 18.81
C VAL A 84 1.81 -15.88 18.51
N ALA A 85 0.98 -15.10 19.20
CA ALA A 85 0.92 -13.65 19.01
C ALA A 85 2.25 -12.96 19.35
N VAL A 86 2.89 -13.37 20.46
CA VAL A 86 4.22 -12.87 20.85
C VAL A 86 5.28 -13.24 19.82
N LEU A 87 5.26 -14.49 19.33
CA LEU A 87 6.18 -14.96 18.29
C LEU A 87 6.03 -14.16 16.99
N MET A 88 4.79 -13.90 16.56
CA MET A 88 4.52 -13.09 15.35
C MET A 88 5.01 -11.66 15.49
N LYS A 89 4.76 -11.01 16.64
CA LYS A 89 5.26 -9.67 16.92
C LYS A 89 6.79 -9.63 17.00
N GLY A 90 7.38 -10.66 17.62
CA GLY A 90 8.84 -10.85 17.68
C GLY A 90 9.45 -10.98 16.29
N PHE A 91 8.84 -11.78 15.41
CA PHE A 91 9.30 -11.95 14.03
C PHE A 91 9.33 -10.63 13.26
N VAL A 92 8.23 -9.86 13.29
CA VAL A 92 8.17 -8.54 12.63
C VAL A 92 9.28 -7.63 13.14
N SER A 93 9.48 -7.59 14.46
CA SER A 93 10.51 -6.75 15.08
C SER A 93 11.93 -7.14 14.63
N VAL A 94 12.21 -8.44 14.51
CA VAL A 94 13.50 -8.95 14.00
C VAL A 94 13.69 -8.59 12.53
N VAL A 95 12.67 -8.74 11.69
CA VAL A 95 12.74 -8.37 10.27
C VAL A 95 13.01 -6.87 10.11
N GLU A 96 12.28 -6.02 10.82
CA GLU A 96 12.50 -4.57 10.79
C GLU A 96 13.93 -4.21 11.20
N TYR A 97 14.43 -4.82 12.28
CA TYR A 97 15.80 -4.61 12.73
C TYR A 97 16.83 -5.04 11.68
N LEU A 98 16.68 -6.24 11.11
CA LEU A 98 17.60 -6.79 10.12
C LEU A 98 17.59 -6.00 8.81
N VAL A 99 16.42 -5.55 8.34
CA VAL A 99 16.31 -4.74 7.12
C VAL A 99 16.92 -3.35 7.34
N ARG A 100 16.71 -2.72 8.49
CA ARG A 100 17.34 -1.42 8.82
C ARG A 100 18.87 -1.51 8.84
N LYS A 101 19.43 -2.65 9.25
CA LYS A 101 20.88 -2.90 9.22
C LYS A 101 21.47 -3.16 7.82
N GLN A 102 20.65 -3.33 6.78
CA GLN A 102 21.14 -3.51 5.40
C GLN A 102 21.84 -2.26 4.83
N GLY A 103 21.64 -1.08 5.43
CA GLY A 103 22.28 0.15 4.98
C GLY A 103 21.60 0.79 3.76
N ILE A 104 20.27 0.70 3.69
CA ILE A 104 19.44 1.32 2.63
C ILE A 104 19.30 2.82 2.93
N CYS A 105 19.50 3.68 1.93
CA CYS A 105 19.52 5.14 2.11
C CYS A 105 18.14 5.78 2.25
N PHE A 106 17.06 5.08 1.93
CA PHE A 106 15.68 5.62 1.89
C PHE A 106 14.76 4.83 2.80
N LYS A 107 14.00 5.51 3.67
CA LYS A 107 13.03 4.88 4.58
C LYS A 107 11.89 4.21 3.80
N SER A 108 11.40 4.85 2.75
CA SER A 108 10.41 4.31 1.82
C SER A 108 10.83 2.96 1.24
N GLN A 109 12.10 2.79 0.88
CA GLN A 109 12.62 1.51 0.38
C GLN A 109 12.81 0.47 1.49
N ILE A 110 13.13 0.90 2.71
CA ILE A 110 13.18 0.02 3.88
C ILE A 110 11.79 -0.57 4.14
N ASP A 111 10.75 0.26 4.14
CA ASP A 111 9.37 -0.19 4.38
C ASP A 111 8.85 -1.10 3.27
N LEU A 112 9.17 -0.79 2.00
CA LEU A 112 8.87 -1.67 0.88
C LEU A 112 9.59 -3.01 0.99
N LYS A 113 10.82 -3.05 1.50
CA LYS A 113 11.57 -4.30 1.73
C LYS A 113 10.99 -5.10 2.90
N ILE A 114 10.58 -4.44 3.97
CA ILE A 114 9.87 -5.06 5.09
C ILE A 114 8.57 -5.70 4.59
N GLN A 115 7.82 -4.99 3.74
CA GLN A 115 6.61 -5.51 3.11
C GLN A 115 6.84 -6.83 2.38
N ASP A 116 7.91 -6.96 1.58
CA ASP A 116 8.21 -8.21 0.86
C ASP A 116 8.50 -9.39 1.80
N HIS A 117 9.39 -9.18 2.77
CA HIS A 117 9.80 -10.25 3.67
C HIS A 117 8.66 -10.68 4.58
N TYR A 118 7.89 -9.71 5.08
CA TYR A 118 6.75 -9.99 5.93
C TYR A 118 5.60 -10.64 5.16
N PHE A 119 5.32 -10.21 3.92
CA PHE A 119 4.37 -10.89 3.05
C PHE A 119 4.80 -12.33 2.76
N CYS A 120 6.06 -12.56 2.38
CA CYS A 120 6.58 -13.90 2.12
C CYS A 120 6.41 -14.81 3.34
N PHE A 121 6.75 -14.30 4.54
CA PHE A 121 6.54 -15.03 5.79
C PHE A 121 5.07 -15.34 6.05
N LEU A 122 4.16 -14.36 5.94
CA LEU A 122 2.73 -14.57 6.14
C LEU A 122 2.16 -15.59 5.14
N PHE A 123 2.56 -15.48 3.87
CA PHE A 123 2.10 -16.38 2.83
C PHE A 123 2.57 -17.82 3.06
N VAL A 124 3.84 -18.02 3.42
CA VAL A 124 4.35 -19.37 3.73
C VAL A 124 3.74 -19.89 5.04
N GLN A 125 3.73 -19.10 6.10
CA GLN A 125 3.35 -19.56 7.43
C GLN A 125 1.82 -19.64 7.61
N VAL A 126 1.10 -18.57 7.30
CA VAL A 126 -0.35 -18.49 7.57
C VAL A 126 -1.15 -19.14 6.44
N THR A 127 -0.68 -19.09 5.19
CA THR A 127 -1.38 -19.73 4.08
C THR A 127 -0.88 -21.15 3.84
N LEU A 128 0.40 -21.36 3.47
CA LEU A 128 0.88 -22.71 3.10
C LEU A 128 0.94 -23.70 4.27
N VAL A 129 1.59 -23.33 5.39
CA VAL A 129 1.78 -24.25 6.52
C VAL A 129 0.46 -24.63 7.17
N VAL A 130 -0.47 -23.67 7.36
CA VAL A 130 -1.80 -23.98 7.91
C VAL A 130 -2.61 -24.87 6.97
N SER A 131 -2.53 -24.65 5.65
CA SER A 131 -3.17 -25.51 4.65
C SER A 131 -2.65 -26.94 4.70
N LEU A 132 -1.34 -27.11 4.89
CA LEU A 132 -0.71 -28.42 5.09
C LEU A 132 -1.11 -29.03 6.43
N ALA A 133 -1.13 -28.26 7.51
CA ALA A 133 -1.46 -28.74 8.85
C ALA A 133 -2.90 -29.26 8.95
N ALA A 134 -3.85 -28.66 8.23
CA ALA A 134 -5.22 -29.18 8.14
C ALA A 134 -5.30 -30.60 7.54
N GLY A 135 -4.25 -31.05 6.84
CA GLY A 135 -4.11 -32.38 6.26
C GLY A 135 -3.22 -33.36 7.03
N LEU A 136 -2.64 -32.97 8.18
CA LEU A 136 -1.49 -33.64 8.80
C LEU A 136 -1.64 -35.17 8.97
N THR A 137 -2.84 -35.64 9.30
CA THR A 137 -3.14 -37.08 9.47
C THR A 137 -3.08 -37.87 8.17
N ALA A 138 -3.41 -37.26 7.03
CA ALA A 138 -3.27 -37.86 5.71
C ALA A 138 -1.83 -37.75 5.16
N ILE A 139 -1.14 -36.65 5.49
CA ILE A 139 0.18 -36.30 4.99
C ILE A 139 1.29 -37.17 5.57
N ALA A 140 1.23 -37.51 6.86
CA ALA A 140 2.27 -38.33 7.50
C ALA A 140 2.45 -39.70 6.82
N ASN A 141 1.36 -40.30 6.33
CA ASN A 141 1.39 -41.56 5.61
C ASN A 141 1.76 -41.43 4.11
N GLU A 142 1.53 -40.28 3.48
CA GLU A 142 1.83 -40.04 2.06
C GLU A 142 3.27 -39.52 1.82
N ILE A 143 3.81 -38.69 2.72
CA ILE A 143 5.21 -38.22 2.65
C ILE A 143 6.18 -39.39 2.89
N ALA A 144 5.85 -40.29 3.81
CA ALA A 144 6.62 -41.53 4.02
C ALA A 144 6.66 -42.44 2.77
N ARG A 145 5.78 -42.20 1.79
CA ARG A 145 5.69 -42.95 0.52
C ARG A 145 6.21 -42.17 -0.70
N GLY A 146 6.82 -40.99 -0.51
CA GLY A 146 7.42 -40.21 -1.60
C GLY A 146 6.43 -39.45 -2.49
N ALA A 147 5.23 -39.11 -1.98
CA ALA A 147 4.26 -38.34 -2.75
C ALA A 147 4.74 -36.91 -3.07
N LEU A 148 4.40 -36.42 -4.27
CA LEU A 148 4.75 -35.08 -4.75
C LEU A 148 4.04 -34.02 -3.88
N LEU A 149 4.80 -33.10 -3.27
CA LEU A 149 4.30 -32.07 -2.34
C LEU A 149 3.06 -31.32 -2.86
N ALA A 150 3.03 -31.00 -4.15
CA ALA A 150 1.90 -30.33 -4.80
C ALA A 150 0.62 -31.18 -4.84
N ALA A 151 0.73 -32.50 -5.04
CA ALA A 151 -0.41 -33.41 -5.05
C ALA A 151 -0.98 -33.61 -3.64
N THR A 152 -0.10 -33.72 -2.63
CA THR A 152 -0.50 -33.78 -1.22
C THR A 152 -1.14 -32.47 -0.75
N LEU A 153 -0.60 -31.33 -1.18
CA LEU A 153 -1.19 -30.01 -0.92
C LEU A 153 -2.59 -29.89 -1.56
N ALA A 154 -2.75 -30.35 -2.81
CA ALA A 154 -4.01 -30.30 -3.54
C ALA A 154 -5.14 -31.10 -2.88
N LYS A 155 -4.86 -32.28 -2.30
CA LYS A 155 -5.87 -33.05 -1.56
C LYS A 155 -6.36 -32.37 -0.28
N ASN A 156 -5.48 -31.61 0.36
CA ASN A 156 -5.74 -31.05 1.69
C ASN A 156 -6.20 -29.59 1.65
N LEU A 157 -5.92 -28.87 0.56
CA LEU A 157 -6.37 -27.50 0.36
C LEU A 157 -7.90 -27.36 0.56
N PRO A 158 -8.77 -28.17 -0.06
CA PRO A 158 -10.22 -28.05 0.15
C PRO A 158 -10.64 -28.24 1.62
N LYS A 159 -9.94 -29.09 2.40
CA LYS A 159 -10.26 -29.30 3.82
C LYS A 159 -9.92 -28.07 4.67
N ALA A 160 -8.86 -27.36 4.30
CA ALA A 160 -8.45 -26.12 4.97
C ALA A 160 -9.39 -24.93 4.70
N SER A 161 -10.28 -25.01 3.70
CA SER A 161 -11.17 -23.87 3.35
C SER A 161 -12.09 -23.48 4.50
N ASN A 162 -12.58 -24.45 5.28
CA ASN A 162 -13.46 -24.17 6.42
C ASN A 162 -12.74 -23.37 7.51
N TYR A 163 -11.46 -23.69 7.78
CA TYR A 163 -10.63 -22.90 8.69
C TYR A 163 -10.47 -21.46 8.19
N PHE A 164 -10.16 -21.29 6.90
CA PHE A 164 -9.98 -19.95 6.33
C PHE A 164 -11.28 -19.14 6.28
N LEU A 165 -12.42 -19.78 6.10
CA LEU A 165 -13.73 -19.12 6.22
C LEU A 165 -13.94 -18.57 7.63
N SER A 166 -13.70 -19.37 8.67
CA SER A 166 -13.76 -18.91 10.07
C SER A 166 -12.74 -17.82 10.37
N TYR A 167 -11.52 -17.93 9.82
CA TYR A 167 -10.48 -16.91 9.96
C TYR A 167 -10.89 -15.58 9.32
N LEU A 168 -11.48 -15.59 8.11
CA LEU A 168 -11.97 -14.37 7.44
C LEU A 168 -13.09 -13.70 8.23
N LEU A 169 -14.06 -14.47 8.71
CA LEU A 169 -15.14 -13.97 9.55
C LEU A 169 -14.61 -13.34 10.84
N LEU A 170 -13.68 -14.03 11.51
CA LEU A 170 -13.05 -13.51 12.72
C LEU A 170 -12.29 -12.22 12.42
N GLN A 171 -11.52 -12.18 11.34
CA GLN A 171 -10.74 -10.99 10.96
C GLN A 171 -11.66 -9.81 10.59
N ALA A 172 -12.82 -10.06 9.98
CA ALA A 172 -13.82 -9.04 9.69
C ALA A 172 -14.38 -8.42 10.98
N LEU A 173 -14.77 -9.26 11.95
CA LEU A 173 -15.40 -8.83 13.20
C LEU A 173 -14.41 -8.30 14.24
N SER A 174 -13.19 -8.86 14.28
CA SER A 174 -12.16 -8.60 15.29
C SER A 174 -11.31 -7.37 15.00
N THR A 175 -11.68 -6.52 14.05
CA THR A 175 -10.92 -5.28 13.87
C THR A 175 -11.11 -4.39 15.11
N ASP A 176 -10.05 -4.27 15.91
CA ASP A 176 -9.96 -3.43 17.11
C ASP A 176 -10.47 -1.99 16.90
N ARG A 177 -10.48 -1.54 15.64
CA ARG A 177 -10.96 -0.23 15.20
C ARG A 177 -12.49 -0.14 15.07
N LEU A 178 -13.20 -1.23 14.76
CA LEU A 178 -14.66 -1.25 14.84
C LEU A 178 -15.10 -1.15 16.30
N LEU A 179 -14.56 -1.99 17.18
CA LEU A 179 -14.86 -1.92 18.62
C LEU A 179 -14.42 -0.58 19.22
N GLY A 180 -13.22 -0.11 18.88
CA GLY A 180 -12.69 1.16 19.38
C GLY A 180 -13.48 2.39 18.93
N LYS A 181 -13.94 2.45 17.69
CA LYS A 181 -14.70 3.60 17.16
C LYS A 181 -16.20 3.52 17.42
N PHE A 182 -16.83 2.36 17.22
CA PHE A 182 -18.29 2.21 17.35
C PHE A 182 -18.72 1.92 18.79
N VAL A 183 -17.93 1.17 19.58
CA VAL A 183 -18.32 0.79 20.95
C VAL A 183 -17.68 1.70 21.98
N LEU A 184 -16.35 1.84 22.00
CA LEU A 184 -15.67 2.66 23.03
C LEU A 184 -15.69 4.17 22.73
N GLY A 185 -15.90 4.59 21.47
CA GLY A 185 -15.98 6.00 21.08
C GLY A 185 -17.07 6.79 21.82
N PRO A 186 -18.36 6.40 21.69
CA PRO A 186 -19.46 7.10 22.33
C PRO A 186 -19.48 7.00 23.86
N ILE A 187 -18.79 6.02 24.46
CA ILE A 187 -18.82 5.77 25.91
C ILE A 187 -17.74 6.56 26.66
N PHE A 188 -16.57 6.80 26.05
CA PHE A 188 -15.41 7.37 26.74
C PHE A 188 -14.98 8.76 26.27
N ASP A 189 -15.44 9.25 25.11
CA ASP A 189 -14.97 10.51 24.57
C ASP A 189 -15.70 11.71 25.21
N LYS A 190 -15.14 12.29 26.27
CA LYS A 190 -15.68 13.49 26.96
C LYS A 190 -15.24 14.83 26.34
N SER A 191 -14.26 14.83 25.43
CA SER A 191 -13.69 16.05 24.84
C SER A 191 -13.38 15.89 23.35
N VAL A 192 -13.59 16.96 22.57
CA VAL A 192 -13.28 17.04 21.13
C VAL A 192 -11.81 16.72 20.84
N THR A 193 -10.90 17.09 21.74
CA THR A 193 -9.46 16.81 21.57
C THR A 193 -9.15 15.32 21.69
N GLN A 194 -9.82 14.61 22.61
CA GLN A 194 -9.69 13.16 22.75
C GLN A 194 -10.30 12.45 21.53
N MET A 195 -11.44 12.94 21.02
CA MET A 195 -12.03 12.45 19.77
C MET A 195 -11.07 12.62 18.59
N VAL A 196 -10.38 13.77 18.49
CA VAL A 196 -9.43 14.04 17.40
C VAL A 196 -8.19 13.17 17.50
N ILE A 197 -7.58 13.04 18.68
CA ILE A 197 -6.39 12.19 18.91
C ILE A 197 -6.72 10.72 18.60
N ARG A 198 -7.88 10.24 19.07
CA ARG A 198 -8.35 8.88 18.81
C ARG A 198 -8.69 8.63 17.34
N ARG A 199 -9.27 9.63 16.66
CA ARG A 199 -9.56 9.55 15.21
C ARG A 199 -8.31 9.66 14.34
N ARG A 200 -7.27 10.36 14.80
CA ARG A 200 -5.96 10.45 14.14
C ARG A 200 -5.23 9.11 14.20
N GLY A 201 -5.30 8.41 15.34
CA GLY A 201 -4.66 7.12 15.54
C GLY A 201 -3.13 7.19 15.50
N PRO A 202 -2.42 6.12 15.93
CA PRO A 202 -0.97 6.04 15.76
C PRO A 202 -0.61 5.96 14.27
N ASP A 203 0.56 6.50 13.91
CA ASP A 203 1.10 6.43 12.55
C ASP A 203 1.13 4.99 12.06
N LEU A 204 0.62 4.80 10.84
CA LEU A 204 0.51 3.48 10.25
C LEU A 204 1.85 3.05 9.66
N GLN A 205 2.44 2.00 10.22
CA GLN A 205 3.62 1.37 9.62
C GLN A 205 3.20 0.61 8.36
N TRP A 206 3.24 1.28 7.21
CA TRP A 206 2.82 0.72 5.92
C TRP A 206 3.50 -0.61 5.56
N GLY A 207 4.79 -0.75 5.92
CA GLY A 207 5.57 -1.97 5.69
C GLY A 207 5.00 -3.23 6.36
N THR A 208 4.42 -3.09 7.56
CA THR A 208 3.83 -4.21 8.32
C THR A 208 2.32 -4.31 8.08
N PHE A 209 1.65 -3.19 7.82
CA PHE A 209 0.21 -3.13 7.59
C PHE A 209 -0.20 -3.78 6.27
N VAL A 210 0.39 -3.36 5.14
CA VAL A 210 -0.03 -3.80 3.79
C VAL A 210 0.06 -5.31 3.58
N PRO A 211 1.10 -6.03 4.05
CA PRO A 211 1.22 -7.48 3.89
C PRO A 211 0.06 -8.26 4.51
N VAL A 212 -0.49 -7.83 5.64
CA VAL A 212 -1.59 -8.54 6.32
C VAL A 212 -2.84 -8.56 5.43
N PHE A 213 -3.23 -7.41 4.87
CA PHE A 213 -4.38 -7.31 3.97
C PHE A 213 -4.12 -8.00 2.64
N THR A 214 -2.89 -7.89 2.13
CA THR A 214 -2.50 -8.54 0.88
C THR A 214 -2.57 -10.05 1.03
N ASN A 215 -2.10 -10.60 2.16
CA ASN A 215 -2.20 -12.02 2.47
C ASN A 215 -3.66 -12.48 2.61
N LEU A 216 -4.52 -11.68 3.24
CA LEU A 216 -5.95 -11.95 3.32
C LEU A 216 -6.61 -12.05 1.94
N SER A 217 -6.27 -11.11 1.04
CA SER A 217 -6.73 -11.15 -0.36
C SER A 217 -6.14 -12.33 -1.14
N CYS A 218 -4.88 -12.69 -0.89
CA CYS A 218 -4.26 -13.89 -1.46
C CYS A 218 -5.00 -15.16 -1.05
N ILE A 219 -5.42 -15.29 0.21
CA ILE A 219 -6.23 -16.42 0.69
C ILE A 219 -7.57 -16.45 -0.05
N GLY A 220 -8.26 -15.31 -0.14
CA GLY A 220 -9.52 -15.22 -0.89
C GLY A 220 -9.39 -15.63 -2.36
N LEU A 221 -8.31 -15.24 -3.04
CA LEU A 221 -8.04 -15.64 -4.43
C LEU A 221 -7.69 -17.12 -4.56
N LEU A 222 -6.83 -17.64 -3.66
CA LEU A 222 -6.42 -19.04 -3.66
C LEU A 222 -7.63 -19.98 -3.46
N TYR A 223 -8.48 -19.66 -2.50
CA TYR A 223 -9.61 -20.48 -2.12
C TYR A 223 -10.88 -20.19 -2.91
N GLY A 224 -11.01 -19.04 -3.55
CA GLY A 224 -12.21 -18.68 -4.31
C GLY A 224 -12.51 -19.64 -5.47
N ILE A 225 -11.48 -20.25 -6.06
CA ILE A 225 -11.66 -21.25 -7.13
C ILE A 225 -11.99 -22.64 -6.56
N ILE A 226 -11.45 -22.97 -5.39
CA ILE A 226 -11.62 -24.30 -4.76
C ILE A 226 -12.94 -24.40 -4.01
N SER A 227 -13.30 -23.34 -3.28
CA SER A 227 -14.50 -23.24 -2.46
C SER A 227 -15.13 -21.86 -2.68
N PRO A 228 -16.06 -21.73 -3.65
CA PRO A 228 -16.59 -20.44 -4.08
C PRO A 228 -17.38 -19.71 -2.98
N ILE A 229 -17.82 -20.44 -1.95
CA ILE A 229 -18.51 -19.85 -0.80
C ILE A 229 -17.65 -18.84 -0.03
N ILE A 230 -16.33 -18.88 -0.17
CA ILE A 230 -15.41 -17.91 0.47
C ILE A 230 -15.50 -16.52 -0.16
N LEU A 231 -15.86 -16.41 -1.45
CA LEU A 231 -15.91 -15.13 -2.17
C LEU A 231 -16.85 -14.09 -1.53
N PRO A 232 -18.13 -14.39 -1.19
CA PRO A 232 -19.00 -13.40 -0.55
C PRO A 232 -18.45 -12.94 0.80
N PHE A 233 -17.86 -13.84 1.60
CA PHE A 233 -17.23 -13.47 2.87
C PHE A 233 -15.99 -12.60 2.68
N GLN A 234 -15.21 -12.87 1.63
CA GLN A 234 -14.06 -12.03 1.27
C GLN A 234 -14.50 -10.61 0.87
N VAL A 235 -15.53 -10.50 0.03
CA VAL A 235 -16.10 -9.21 -0.39
C VAL A 235 -16.64 -8.44 0.82
N LEU A 236 -17.35 -9.12 1.73
CA LEU A 236 -17.83 -8.52 2.98
C LEU A 236 -16.67 -8.00 3.84
N THR A 237 -15.61 -8.79 4.00
CA THR A 237 -14.45 -8.45 4.82
C THR A 237 -13.68 -7.25 4.25
N ILE A 238 -13.37 -7.26 2.96
CA ILE A 238 -12.70 -6.15 2.27
C ILE A 238 -13.60 -4.91 2.26
N GLY A 239 -14.90 -5.07 2.03
CA GLY A 239 -15.88 -3.97 2.06
C GLY A 239 -15.96 -3.30 3.42
N LEU A 240 -15.92 -4.08 4.50
CA LEU A 240 -15.89 -3.55 5.87
C LEU A 240 -14.59 -2.78 6.14
N PHE A 241 -13.44 -3.31 5.70
CA PHE A 241 -12.17 -2.59 5.78
C PHE A 241 -12.18 -1.29 4.98
N TRP A 242 -12.73 -1.30 3.77
CA TRP A 242 -12.90 -0.11 2.96
C TRP A 242 -13.66 0.97 3.74
N VAL A 243 -14.80 0.63 4.35
CA VAL A 243 -15.58 1.58 5.17
C VAL A 243 -14.77 2.09 6.36
N ILE A 244 -14.09 1.22 7.11
CA ILE A 244 -13.29 1.60 8.29
C ILE A 244 -12.17 2.58 7.92
N TYR A 245 -11.40 2.26 6.87
CA TYR A 245 -10.23 3.05 6.51
C TYR A 245 -10.60 4.31 5.72
N SER A 246 -11.64 4.27 4.89
CA SER A 246 -12.14 5.47 4.19
C SER A 246 -12.63 6.56 5.17
N HIS A 247 -13.20 6.17 6.32
CA HIS A 247 -13.64 7.11 7.35
C HIS A 247 -12.56 7.42 8.40
N SER A 248 -11.36 6.86 8.28
CA SER A 248 -10.26 7.10 9.20
C SER A 248 -9.35 8.20 8.64
N ARG A 249 -9.11 9.29 9.38
CA ARG A 249 -8.09 10.32 9.04
C ARG A 249 -6.64 9.82 9.20
N VAL A 250 -6.44 8.50 9.26
CA VAL A 250 -5.17 7.79 9.47
C VAL A 250 -4.35 7.74 8.16
N LEU A 251 -4.97 8.06 7.01
CA LEU A 251 -4.25 8.14 5.72
C LEU A 251 -3.35 9.38 5.58
N LEU A 252 -3.40 10.33 6.51
CA LEU A 252 -2.42 11.42 6.57
C LEU A 252 -1.16 10.92 7.28
N THR A 253 -0.35 10.13 6.58
CA THR A 253 0.99 9.79 7.06
C THR A 253 1.95 10.95 6.83
N GLU A 254 2.82 11.20 7.81
CA GLU A 254 3.84 12.26 7.74
C GLU A 254 4.87 12.01 6.62
N HIS A 255 5.01 10.75 6.18
CA HIS A 255 5.93 10.34 5.14
C HIS A 255 5.14 9.90 3.90
N ASP A 256 5.51 10.48 2.75
CA ASP A 256 5.02 10.03 1.45
C ASP A 256 5.92 8.91 0.91
N HIS A 257 5.27 7.83 0.46
CA HIS A 257 5.91 6.64 -0.09
C HIS A 257 5.66 6.49 -1.59
N GLY A 258 5.07 7.49 -2.25
CA GLY A 258 4.89 7.54 -3.71
C GLY A 258 3.94 6.48 -4.25
N GLY A 259 3.06 5.93 -3.41
CA GLY A 259 2.10 4.90 -3.80
C GLY A 259 2.71 3.53 -4.17
N LEU A 260 4.01 3.32 -3.96
CA LEU A 260 4.74 2.12 -4.40
C LEU A 260 4.29 0.82 -3.72
N PHE A 261 3.58 0.90 -2.59
CA PHE A 261 2.99 -0.25 -1.91
C PHE A 261 1.94 -0.98 -2.77
N TYR A 262 1.15 -0.25 -3.57
CA TYR A 262 0.09 -0.81 -4.41
C TYR A 262 0.60 -1.75 -5.51
N PRO A 263 1.49 -1.33 -6.43
CA PRO A 263 1.99 -2.22 -7.48
C PRO A 263 2.75 -3.42 -6.91
N LYS A 264 3.31 -3.27 -5.72
CA LYS A 264 3.99 -4.34 -5.00
C LYS A 264 3.02 -5.38 -4.45
N ALA A 265 1.95 -4.92 -3.80
CA ALA A 265 0.84 -5.78 -3.37
C ALA A 265 0.18 -6.51 -4.56
N LEU A 266 0.04 -5.85 -5.72
CA LEU A 266 -0.48 -6.50 -6.92
C LEU A 266 0.39 -7.68 -7.38
N LYS A 267 1.71 -7.54 -7.33
CA LYS A 267 2.66 -8.65 -7.61
C LYS A 267 2.54 -9.77 -6.59
N HIS A 268 2.33 -9.44 -5.32
CA HIS A 268 2.06 -10.42 -4.27
C HIS A 268 0.76 -11.20 -4.52
N LEU A 269 -0.31 -10.56 -4.99
CA LEU A 269 -1.55 -11.25 -5.40
C LEU A 269 -1.31 -12.25 -6.54
N LEU A 270 -0.45 -11.92 -7.51
CA LEU A 270 -0.07 -12.84 -8.58
C LEU A 270 0.62 -14.11 -8.03
N ALA A 271 1.37 -14.02 -6.92
CA ALA A 271 1.95 -15.20 -6.27
C ALA A 271 0.87 -16.18 -5.78
N SER A 272 -0.24 -15.67 -5.23
CA SER A 272 -1.39 -16.51 -4.84
C SER A 272 -2.08 -17.14 -6.04
N LEU A 273 -2.17 -16.42 -7.16
CA LEU A 273 -2.74 -16.94 -8.41
C LEU A 273 -1.89 -18.09 -8.97
N TYR A 274 -0.56 -17.97 -8.97
CA TYR A 274 0.32 -19.07 -9.36
C TYR A 274 0.11 -20.30 -8.48
N LEU A 275 0.05 -20.11 -7.15
CA LEU A 275 -0.20 -21.21 -6.24
C LEU A 275 -1.55 -21.89 -6.51
N ALA A 276 -2.60 -21.11 -6.80
CA ALA A 276 -3.91 -21.63 -7.14
C ALA A 276 -3.89 -22.46 -8.44
N GLN A 277 -3.25 -21.94 -9.49
CA GLN A 277 -3.13 -22.62 -10.78
C GLN A 277 -2.32 -23.93 -10.67
N VAL A 278 -1.18 -23.89 -9.97
CA VAL A 278 -0.34 -25.09 -9.73
C VAL A 278 -1.09 -26.12 -8.89
N CYS A 279 -1.81 -25.69 -7.86
CA CYS A 279 -2.62 -26.58 -7.05
C CYS A 279 -3.75 -27.24 -7.86
N LEU A 280 -4.45 -26.48 -8.70
CA LEU A 280 -5.51 -27.02 -9.57
C LEU A 280 -4.96 -27.97 -10.62
N ALA A 281 -3.83 -27.65 -11.23
CA ALA A 281 -3.14 -28.56 -12.15
C ALA A 281 -2.78 -29.88 -11.43
N ALA A 282 -2.22 -29.81 -10.22
CA ALA A 282 -1.90 -30.98 -9.41
C ALA A 282 -3.15 -31.79 -9.04
N LEU A 283 -4.27 -31.12 -8.73
CA LEU A 283 -5.55 -31.77 -8.43
C LEU A 283 -6.08 -32.56 -9.64
N PHE A 284 -6.06 -31.97 -10.84
CA PHE A 284 -6.52 -32.64 -12.06
C PHE A 284 -5.65 -33.83 -12.46
N PHE A 285 -4.34 -33.80 -12.18
CA PHE A 285 -3.48 -34.98 -12.37
C PHE A 285 -3.77 -36.11 -11.36
N LEU A 286 -4.31 -35.75 -10.19
CA LEU A 286 -4.49 -36.67 -9.07
C LEU A 286 -5.85 -37.36 -9.06
N VAL A 287 -6.88 -36.72 -9.61
CA VAL A 287 -8.23 -37.30 -9.73
C VAL A 287 -8.20 -38.49 -10.68
N ARG A 288 -8.51 -39.68 -10.14
CA ARG A 288 -8.68 -40.93 -10.90
C ARG A 288 -10.14 -41.34 -10.91
N ASP A 289 -10.58 -41.90 -12.03
CA ASP A 289 -11.93 -42.45 -12.16
C ASP A 289 -12.06 -43.80 -11.41
N LEU A 290 -13.29 -44.31 -11.28
CA LEU A 290 -13.61 -45.61 -10.66
C LEU A 290 -12.86 -46.80 -11.31
N GLN A 291 -12.41 -46.65 -12.55
CA GLN A 291 -11.59 -47.62 -13.29
C GLN A 291 -10.07 -47.39 -13.17
N GLY A 292 -9.62 -46.47 -12.31
CA GLY A 292 -8.20 -46.18 -12.09
C GLY A 292 -7.49 -45.37 -13.19
N SER A 293 -8.21 -45.00 -14.25
CA SER A 293 -7.69 -44.20 -15.37
C SER A 293 -7.81 -42.69 -15.09
N ALA A 294 -6.79 -41.92 -15.48
CA ALA A 294 -6.76 -40.47 -15.32
C ALA A 294 -7.47 -39.79 -16.51
N ARG A 295 -8.77 -39.48 -16.37
CA ARG A 295 -9.55 -38.80 -17.42
C ARG A 295 -9.31 -37.28 -17.48
N CYS A 296 -8.86 -36.66 -16.39
CA CYS A 296 -8.68 -35.21 -16.29
C CYS A 296 -7.34 -34.68 -16.84
N ILE A 297 -6.56 -35.50 -17.56
CA ILE A 297 -5.26 -35.09 -18.12
C ILE A 297 -5.42 -33.88 -19.06
N GLY A 298 -6.47 -33.85 -19.89
CA GLY A 298 -6.72 -32.72 -20.80
C GLY A 298 -6.91 -31.39 -20.05
N GLN A 299 -7.67 -31.40 -18.95
CA GLN A 299 -7.88 -30.22 -18.09
C GLN A 299 -6.60 -29.81 -17.39
N ALA A 300 -5.77 -30.76 -16.95
CA ALA A 300 -4.47 -30.48 -16.36
C ALA A 300 -3.52 -29.80 -17.37
N CYS A 301 -3.48 -30.27 -18.62
CA CYS A 301 -2.71 -29.62 -19.69
C CYS A 301 -3.15 -28.18 -19.95
N VAL A 302 -4.46 -27.92 -19.99
CA VAL A 302 -5.00 -26.56 -20.14
C VAL A 302 -4.58 -25.67 -18.96
N MET A 303 -4.59 -26.17 -17.73
CA MET A 303 -4.15 -25.40 -16.56
C MET A 303 -2.65 -25.10 -16.57
N VAL A 304 -1.82 -26.04 -17.00
CA VAL A 304 -0.37 -25.80 -17.17
C VAL A 304 -0.13 -24.72 -18.24
N PHE A 305 -0.85 -24.79 -19.37
CA PHE A 305 -0.79 -23.77 -20.40
C PHE A 305 -1.25 -22.39 -19.88
N ALA A 306 -2.34 -22.32 -19.13
CA ALA A 306 -2.83 -21.09 -18.50
C ALA A 306 -1.81 -20.50 -17.49
N THR A 307 -1.08 -21.36 -16.77
CA THR A 307 0.01 -20.94 -15.87
C THR A 307 1.15 -20.30 -16.68
N GLY A 308 1.51 -20.89 -17.83
CA GLY A 308 2.48 -20.32 -18.77
C GLY A 308 2.04 -18.95 -19.30
N LEU A 309 0.78 -18.81 -19.73
CA LEU A 309 0.22 -17.51 -20.13
C LEU A 309 0.26 -16.47 -19.01
N THR A 310 -0.01 -16.89 -17.77
CA THR A 310 0.08 -16.02 -16.59
C THR A 310 1.52 -15.57 -16.34
N ALA A 311 2.52 -16.43 -16.56
CA ALA A 311 3.94 -16.07 -16.52
C ALA A 311 4.33 -15.07 -17.60
N VAL A 312 3.81 -15.23 -18.83
CA VAL A 312 4.01 -14.26 -19.91
C VAL A 312 3.37 -12.92 -19.55
N TYR A 313 2.11 -12.92 -19.09
CA TYR A 313 1.42 -11.71 -18.65
C TYR A 313 2.16 -10.99 -17.53
N HIS A 314 2.61 -11.70 -16.49
CA HIS A 314 3.37 -11.11 -15.39
C HIS A 314 4.71 -10.51 -15.88
N SER A 315 5.38 -11.17 -16.82
CA SER A 315 6.62 -10.66 -17.43
C SER A 315 6.37 -9.37 -18.23
N LEU A 316 5.29 -9.34 -19.03
CA LEU A 316 4.87 -8.15 -19.78
C LEU A 316 4.48 -7.01 -18.82
N LEU A 317 3.73 -7.31 -17.76
CA LEU A 317 3.34 -6.35 -16.73
C LEU A 317 4.58 -5.73 -16.07
N CYS A 318 5.55 -6.56 -15.66
CA CYS A 318 6.80 -6.07 -15.08
C CYS A 318 7.60 -5.23 -16.08
N ARG A 319 7.70 -5.67 -17.33
CA ARG A 319 8.45 -4.95 -18.37
C ARG A 319 7.84 -3.58 -18.68
N ALA A 320 6.51 -3.47 -18.69
CA ALA A 320 5.80 -2.23 -18.97
C ALA A 320 5.79 -1.27 -17.77
N PHE A 321 5.47 -1.77 -16.57
CA PHE A 321 5.22 -0.90 -15.40
C PHE A 321 6.44 -0.64 -14.52
N ASN A 322 7.43 -1.55 -14.43
CA ASN A 322 8.63 -1.28 -13.62
C ASN A 322 9.34 0.03 -14.00
N PRO A 323 9.57 0.36 -15.29
CA PRO A 323 10.22 1.63 -15.63
C PRO A 323 9.39 2.84 -15.22
N LEU A 324 8.05 2.77 -15.34
CA LEU A 324 7.13 3.84 -14.95
C LEU A 324 7.12 4.07 -13.43
N LEU A 325 7.38 3.02 -12.64
CA LEU A 325 7.44 3.09 -11.17
C LEU A 325 8.81 3.58 -10.67
N SER A 326 9.88 3.37 -11.43
CA SER A 326 11.24 3.77 -11.03
C SER A 326 11.63 5.17 -11.51
N PHE A 327 11.08 5.62 -12.63
CA PHE A 327 11.44 6.90 -13.25
C PHE A 327 10.24 7.86 -13.28
N SER A 328 10.42 9.05 -12.70
CA SER A 328 9.46 10.14 -12.89
C SER A 328 9.50 10.59 -14.36
N PRO A 329 8.35 10.70 -15.06
CA PRO A 329 8.31 11.16 -16.44
C PRO A 329 8.98 12.53 -16.58
N THR A 330 9.92 12.67 -17.53
CA THR A 330 10.55 13.96 -17.85
C THR A 330 9.51 15.02 -18.20
N ALA A 331 8.45 14.64 -18.91
CA ALA A 331 7.32 15.53 -19.20
C ALA A 331 6.63 16.09 -17.96
N LEU A 332 6.56 15.33 -16.85
CA LEU A 332 6.02 15.83 -15.58
C LEU A 332 6.97 16.84 -14.94
N LYS A 333 8.29 16.59 -15.02
CA LYS A 333 9.30 17.55 -14.54
C LYS A 333 9.26 18.84 -15.35
N ASP A 334 9.11 18.76 -16.66
CA ASP A 334 9.02 19.94 -17.54
C ASP A 334 7.72 20.71 -17.33
N ALA A 335 6.61 20.01 -17.03
CA ALA A 335 5.35 20.65 -16.64
C ALA A 335 5.45 21.31 -15.26
N LEU A 336 6.05 20.63 -14.27
CA LEU A 336 6.23 21.17 -12.93
C LEU A 336 7.20 22.35 -12.93
N ALA A 337 8.27 22.28 -13.71
CA ALA A 337 9.23 23.36 -13.92
C ALA A 337 8.55 24.59 -14.52
N ARG A 338 7.69 24.40 -15.54
CA ARG A 338 6.87 25.48 -16.10
C ARG A 338 5.91 26.08 -15.07
N ASP A 339 5.31 25.25 -14.22
CA ASP A 339 4.37 25.70 -13.18
C ASP A 339 5.07 26.44 -12.02
N THR A 340 6.28 26.01 -11.64
CA THR A 340 7.13 26.77 -10.70
C THR A 340 7.62 28.08 -11.30
N LEU A 341 8.03 28.10 -12.58
CA LEU A 341 8.39 29.33 -13.27
C LEU A 341 7.18 30.29 -13.36
N ALA A 342 5.97 29.77 -13.53
CA ALA A 342 4.74 30.56 -13.51
C ALA A 342 4.35 31.07 -12.12
N LYS A 343 4.75 30.38 -11.03
CA LYS A 343 4.53 30.82 -9.64
C LYS A 343 5.60 31.77 -9.12
N ASP A 344 6.84 31.60 -9.55
CA ASP A 344 7.99 32.47 -9.23
C ASP A 344 8.00 33.73 -10.10
N ALA A 345 7.35 33.69 -11.28
CA ALA A 345 6.86 34.90 -11.93
C ALA A 345 5.85 35.53 -10.97
N THR A 346 6.26 36.63 -10.32
CA THR A 346 5.49 37.36 -9.32
C THR A 346 4.01 37.38 -9.66
N PRO A 347 3.10 36.86 -8.81
CA PRO A 347 1.69 37.03 -9.05
C PRO A 347 1.44 38.54 -9.06
N SER A 348 0.95 39.07 -10.18
CA SER A 348 0.43 40.43 -10.23
C SER A 348 -0.56 40.55 -9.06
N PRO A 349 -0.36 41.49 -8.12
CA PRO A 349 -1.25 41.61 -6.97
C PRO A 349 -2.69 41.68 -7.49
N PRO A 350 -3.66 40.98 -6.85
CA PRO A 350 -5.01 40.76 -7.37
C PRO A 350 -5.86 42.06 -7.53
N PHE A 351 -5.25 43.22 -7.35
CA PHE A 351 -5.88 44.54 -7.37
C PHE A 351 -5.18 45.55 -8.29
N LEU A 352 -4.22 45.14 -9.14
CA LEU A 352 -3.74 46.04 -10.19
C LEU A 352 -4.78 46.09 -11.31
N HIS A 353 -5.66 47.09 -11.22
CA HIS A 353 -6.60 47.45 -12.28
C HIS A 353 -5.79 47.72 -13.57
N GLU A 354 -6.26 47.26 -14.72
CA GLU A 354 -5.58 47.39 -16.02
C GLU A 354 -5.16 48.85 -16.36
N ALA A 355 -5.84 49.83 -15.75
CA ALA A 355 -5.55 51.25 -15.81
C ALA A 355 -4.22 51.68 -15.15
N LEU A 356 -3.62 50.86 -14.29
CA LEU A 356 -2.31 51.12 -13.67
C LEU A 356 -1.15 50.50 -14.45
N THR A 357 -1.46 49.60 -15.40
CA THR A 357 -0.51 49.01 -16.35
C THR A 357 -0.53 49.68 -17.72
N SER A 358 -1.54 50.51 -18.00
CA SER A 358 -1.58 51.29 -19.24
C SER A 358 -0.58 52.45 -19.17
N THR A 359 0.24 52.59 -20.21
CA THR A 359 1.05 53.79 -20.41
C THR A 359 0.10 54.98 -20.57
N LEU A 360 0.24 56.00 -19.73
CA LEU A 360 -0.59 57.21 -19.78
C LEU A 360 -0.44 57.86 -21.16
N VAL A 361 -1.50 57.83 -21.98
CA VAL A 361 -1.53 58.51 -23.27
C VAL A 361 -2.42 59.75 -23.14
N VAL A 362 -1.84 60.94 -23.28
CA VAL A 362 -2.63 62.18 -23.35
C VAL A 362 -3.10 62.34 -24.80
N ARG A 363 -4.40 62.24 -25.03
CA ARG A 363 -4.99 62.42 -26.37
C ARG A 363 -5.46 63.86 -26.53
N MET A 364 -5.00 64.52 -27.59
CA MET A 364 -5.47 65.85 -27.97
C MET A 364 -6.38 65.76 -29.20
N PRO A 365 -7.49 66.50 -29.21
CA PRO A 365 -8.32 66.60 -30.40
C PRO A 365 -7.56 67.31 -31.52
N SER A 366 -7.68 66.76 -32.73
CA SER A 366 -7.21 67.38 -33.96
C SER A 366 -8.18 68.49 -34.36
N ASP A 367 -7.64 69.67 -34.61
CA ASP A 367 -8.35 70.87 -35.00
C ASP A 367 -7.85 71.38 -36.36
N ASP A 368 -8.76 71.87 -37.20
CA ASP A 368 -8.43 72.38 -38.54
C ASP A 368 -7.51 73.61 -38.53
N HIS A 369 -7.37 74.26 -37.37
CA HIS A 369 -6.52 75.42 -37.16
C HIS A 369 -5.11 75.09 -36.63
N GLY A 370 -4.82 73.80 -36.39
CA GLY A 370 -3.49 73.31 -36.01
C GLY A 370 -3.01 73.70 -34.61
N LEU A 371 -3.85 74.30 -33.76
CA LEU A 371 -3.51 74.68 -32.38
C LEU A 371 -3.29 73.46 -31.48
N GLY A 372 -4.04 72.38 -31.72
CA GLY A 372 -3.92 71.10 -31.02
C GLY A 372 -2.57 70.44 -31.30
N SER A 373 -2.12 70.45 -32.55
CA SER A 373 -0.80 69.91 -32.92
C SER A 373 0.36 70.70 -32.31
N ALA A 374 0.27 72.04 -32.29
CA ALA A 374 1.27 72.90 -31.68
C ALA A 374 1.34 72.70 -30.16
N ARG A 375 0.18 72.58 -29.50
CA ARG A 375 0.08 72.33 -28.06
C ARG A 375 0.57 70.93 -27.68
N ALA A 376 0.28 69.92 -28.49
CA ALA A 376 0.77 68.56 -28.31
C ALA A 376 2.30 68.49 -28.40
N LEU A 377 2.91 69.25 -29.32
CA LEU A 377 4.36 69.32 -29.48
C LEU A 377 5.02 69.99 -28.25
N GLN A 378 4.46 71.11 -27.79
CA GLN A 378 4.92 71.77 -26.57
C GLN A 378 4.81 70.86 -25.33
N LEU A 379 3.72 70.11 -25.21
CA LEU A 379 3.53 69.18 -24.09
C LEU A 379 4.43 67.95 -24.17
N ARG A 380 4.81 67.48 -25.36
CA ARG A 380 5.83 66.44 -25.51
C ARG A 380 7.21 66.92 -25.02
N GLU A 381 7.52 68.21 -25.14
CA GLU A 381 8.76 68.78 -24.62
C GLU A 381 8.72 68.99 -23.10
N GLU A 382 7.59 69.44 -22.55
CA GLU A 382 7.42 69.66 -21.11
C GLU A 382 7.28 68.36 -20.31
N LEU A 383 6.56 67.37 -20.83
CA LEU A 383 6.29 66.08 -20.17
C LEU A 383 7.13 64.96 -20.78
N LYS A 384 8.44 64.97 -20.47
CA LYS A 384 9.37 63.91 -20.90
C LYS A 384 9.00 62.58 -20.24
N GLY A 385 8.42 61.67 -21.04
CA GLY A 385 8.09 60.30 -20.62
C GLY A 385 6.62 59.89 -20.76
N VAL A 386 5.74 60.80 -21.22
CA VAL A 386 4.33 60.52 -21.48
C VAL A 386 4.07 60.52 -22.99
N THR A 387 3.40 59.49 -23.51
CA THR A 387 3.06 59.42 -24.93
C THR A 387 1.86 60.34 -25.22
N VAL A 388 2.04 61.35 -26.07
CA VAL A 388 0.96 62.28 -26.44
C VAL A 388 0.52 61.94 -27.87
N SER A 389 -0.75 61.60 -28.10
CA SER A 389 -1.30 61.30 -29.45
C SER A 389 -2.25 62.41 -29.89
N ASP A 390 -2.07 62.90 -31.11
CA ASP A 390 -2.80 64.00 -31.75
C ASP A 390 -3.66 63.56 -32.95
N MET A 391 -3.67 62.26 -33.29
CA MET A 391 -4.37 61.74 -34.47
C MET A 391 -5.71 61.05 -34.20
N ASP A 392 -6.02 60.72 -32.94
CA ASP A 392 -7.09 59.77 -32.62
C ASP A 392 -8.42 60.42 -32.21
N ALA A 393 -8.51 61.76 -32.15
CA ALA A 393 -9.71 62.47 -31.69
C ALA A 393 -10.10 63.59 -32.67
N VAL A 394 -11.30 63.51 -33.27
CA VAL A 394 -11.84 64.50 -34.21
C VAL A 394 -12.97 65.27 -33.51
N VAL A 395 -12.88 66.61 -33.49
CA VAL A 395 -13.96 67.45 -32.95
C VAL A 395 -15.06 67.55 -34.01
N THR A 396 -16.14 66.78 -33.85
CA THR A 396 -17.36 67.03 -34.62
C THR A 396 -18.08 68.25 -34.04
N THR A 397 -18.48 69.18 -34.90
CA THR A 397 -19.02 70.52 -34.58
C THR A 397 -20.43 70.52 -33.95
N SER A 398 -20.66 69.69 -32.94
CA SER A 398 -21.84 69.78 -32.07
C SER A 398 -21.40 70.20 -30.67
N ALA A 399 -21.09 71.49 -30.54
CA ALA A 399 -20.82 72.12 -29.26
C ALA A 399 -22.15 72.35 -28.52
N SER A 400 -22.57 71.40 -27.67
CA SER A 400 -23.43 71.73 -26.53
C SER A 400 -23.57 70.65 -25.44
N ASN A 401 -22.63 69.71 -25.26
CA ASN A 401 -22.58 68.85 -24.06
C ASN A 401 -21.27 68.05 -24.01
N MET A 402 -20.23 68.57 -23.35
CA MET A 402 -19.12 67.75 -22.86
C MET A 402 -18.83 68.11 -21.40
N VAL A 403 -19.69 67.60 -20.53
CA VAL A 403 -19.37 67.34 -19.13
C VAL A 403 -19.15 65.84 -19.04
N TYR A 404 -17.91 65.43 -18.75
CA TYR A 404 -17.51 64.10 -18.27
C TYR A 404 -18.16 62.88 -18.96
N ALA A 405 -17.54 62.42 -20.05
CA ALA A 405 -17.60 61.01 -20.43
C ALA A 405 -16.23 60.37 -20.15
N ALA A 406 -15.87 60.34 -18.87
CA ALA A 406 -14.92 59.35 -18.40
C ALA A 406 -15.72 58.07 -18.11
N ILE A 407 -15.20 56.93 -18.55
CA ILE A 407 -15.67 55.57 -18.26
C ILE A 407 -16.89 55.14 -19.10
N ALA A 408 -16.62 54.55 -20.27
CA ALA A 408 -17.42 53.45 -20.83
C ALA A 408 -16.71 52.94 -22.10
N ASP A 409 -15.86 51.92 -21.93
CA ASP A 409 -15.77 50.78 -22.83
C ASP A 409 -14.75 49.79 -22.23
N ALA A 410 -15.25 49.01 -21.28
CA ALA A 410 -14.80 47.67 -20.92
C ALA A 410 -16.02 46.91 -20.37
#